data_AF-A0A3N5MD57-F1
#
_entry.id   AF-A0A3N5MD57-F1
#
_cell.length_a   1.000
_cell.length_b   1.000
_cell.length_c   1.000
_cell.angle_alpha   90.00
_cell.angle_beta   90.00
_cell.angle_gamma   90.00
#
_symmetry.space_group_name_H-M   'P 1'
#
loop_
_entity.id
_entity.type
_entity.pdbx_description
1 polymer ?
#
loop_
_entity_poly.entity_id
_entity_poly.type
_entity_poly.pdbx_seq_one_letter_code
_entity_poly.pdbx_strand_id
1 'polypeptide(L)'
;MSAFSPHLRRFGSLVLVFIMVISLGAAPVAGRPVSAGSQSFIVQGNDVSSVAALVEKYGGKVTSRLDIIHGVGAILSPEALTAIKSDPGI
;
A
#
# COMPACT_ATOMS: atom_id res chain seq x y z
N MET A 1 -10.90 27.05 50.13
CA MET A 1 -9.81 26.29 49.48
C MET A 1 -10.02 24.81 49.75
N SER A 2 -10.76 24.12 48.88
CA SER A 2 -11.09 22.70 49.05
C SER A 2 -9.91 21.83 48.62
N ALA A 3 -9.26 21.22 49.60
CA ALA A 3 -8.17 20.25 49.39
C ALA A 3 -8.74 19.01 48.68
N PHE A 4 -8.47 18.88 47.38
CA PHE A 4 -8.79 17.68 46.61
C PHE A 4 -7.93 16.51 47.11
N SER A 5 -8.57 15.50 47.68
CA SER A 5 -7.91 14.29 48.20
C SER A 5 -7.03 13.63 47.12
N PRO A 6 -5.79 13.19 47.45
CA PRO A 6 -4.81 12.68 46.49
C PRO A 6 -5.29 11.45 45.71
N HIS A 7 -6.25 10.71 46.25
CA HIS A 7 -6.89 9.56 45.58
C HIS A 7 -7.73 9.98 44.37
N LEU A 8 -8.39 11.15 44.42
CA LEU A 8 -9.25 11.65 43.35
C LEU A 8 -8.42 12.11 42.13
N ARG A 9 -7.23 12.67 42.39
CA ARG A 9 -6.26 13.05 41.35
C ARG A 9 -5.64 11.82 40.66
N ARG A 10 -5.34 10.77 41.43
CA ARG A 10 -4.82 9.49 40.91
C ARG A 10 -5.85 8.77 40.07
N PHE A 11 -7.11 8.79 40.49
CA PHE A 11 -8.22 8.19 39.74
C PHE A 11 -8.44 8.90 38.39
N GLY A 12 -8.43 10.24 38.38
CA GLY A 12 -8.55 11.02 37.15
C GLY A 12 -7.40 10.76 36.15
N SER A 13 -6.17 10.63 36.64
CA SER A 13 -5.00 10.28 35.81
C SER A 13 -5.13 8.89 35.19
N LEU A 14 -5.56 7.89 35.97
CA LEU A 14 -5.76 6.52 35.50
C LEU A 14 -6.83 6.44 34.41
N VAL A 15 -7.95 7.15 34.57
CA VAL A 15 -9.00 7.22 33.55
C VAL A 15 -8.49 7.86 32.27
N LEU A 16 -7.70 8.94 32.36
CA LEU A 16 -7.13 9.61 31.20
C LEU A 16 -6.12 8.73 30.44
N VAL A 17 -5.26 8.01 31.16
CA VAL A 17 -4.34 7.03 30.55
C VAL A 17 -5.12 5.90 29.88
N PHE A 18 -6.19 5.40 30.51
CA PHE A 18 -7.01 4.33 29.95
C PHE A 18 -7.72 4.77 28.65
N ILE A 19 -8.26 6.00 28.61
CA ILE A 19 -8.86 6.60 27.41
C ILE A 19 -7.82 6.74 26.29
N MET A 20 -6.60 7.17 26.62
CA MET A 20 -5.53 7.31 25.64
C MET A 20 -5.12 5.96 25.02
N VAL A 21 -5.00 4.91 25.85
CA VAL A 21 -4.64 3.56 25.38
C VAL A 21 -5.73 2.97 24.46
N ILE A 22 -7.00 3.14 24.80
CA ILE A 22 -8.11 2.69 23.95
C ILE A 22 -8.12 3.44 22.61
N SER A 23 -7.80 4.73 22.63
CA SER A 23 -7.78 5.58 21.43
C SER A 23 -6.70 5.16 20.43
N LEU A 24 -5.58 4.56 20.87
CA LEU A 24 -4.52 4.07 19.99
C LEU A 24 -4.87 2.73 19.30
N GLY A 25 -5.80 1.93 19.84
CA GLY A 25 -6.14 0.61 19.30
C GLY A 25 -7.20 0.61 18.19
N ALA A 26 -7.88 1.74 17.96
CA ALA A 26 -9.06 1.82 17.09
C ALA A 26 -8.82 2.53 15.75
N ALA A 27 -7.56 2.76 15.35
CA ALA A 27 -7.28 3.19 13.99
C ALA A 27 -7.35 1.96 13.07
N PRO A 28 -8.36 1.81 12.19
CA PRO A 28 -8.25 0.86 11.11
C PRO A 28 -7.04 1.30 10.29
N VAL A 29 -5.98 0.50 10.30
CA VAL A 29 -4.95 0.58 9.27
C VAL A 29 -5.67 0.21 7.98
N ALA A 30 -6.23 1.21 7.31
CA ALA A 30 -6.74 1.10 5.97
C ALA A 30 -5.54 0.92 5.03
N GLY A 31 -4.82 -0.18 5.19
CA GLY A 31 -3.97 -0.72 4.15
C GLY A 31 -4.88 -0.95 2.97
N ARG A 32 -4.64 -0.22 1.87
CA ARG A 32 -5.27 -0.54 0.58
C ARG A 32 -5.24 -2.05 0.41
N PRO A 33 -6.37 -2.71 0.09
CA PRO A 33 -6.32 -4.11 -0.24
C PRO A 33 -5.40 -4.25 -1.45
N VAL A 34 -4.17 -4.68 -1.23
CA VAL A 34 -3.39 -5.31 -2.28
C VAL A 34 -4.19 -6.57 -2.56
N SER A 35 -5.01 -6.52 -3.62
CA SER A 35 -5.84 -7.64 -4.05
C SER A 35 -4.98 -8.89 -3.93
N ALA A 36 -5.38 -9.86 -3.11
CA ALA A 36 -4.58 -11.05 -2.84
C ALA A 36 -4.12 -11.67 -4.18
N GLY A 37 -2.85 -11.52 -4.52
CA GLY A 37 -2.28 -11.92 -5.82
C GLY A 37 -1.65 -10.80 -6.65
N SER A 38 -1.87 -9.52 -6.34
CA SER A 38 -1.17 -8.42 -7.02
C SER A 38 0.23 -8.22 -6.44
N GLN A 39 1.26 -8.34 -7.28
CA GLN A 39 2.66 -8.18 -6.88
C GLN A 39 3.37 -7.16 -7.77
N SER A 40 4.45 -6.57 -7.25
CA SER A 40 5.31 -5.67 -8.03
C SER A 40 6.28 -6.46 -8.90
N PHE A 41 6.34 -6.09 -10.18
CA PHE A 41 7.25 -6.62 -11.18
C PHE A 41 7.95 -5.48 -11.90
N ILE A 42 9.11 -5.79 -12.47
CA ILE A 42 9.71 -4.97 -13.53
C ILE A 42 9.37 -5.67 -14.85
N VAL A 43 8.68 -4.96 -15.72
CA VAL A 43 8.38 -5.41 -17.09
C VAL A 43 9.30 -4.65 -18.02
N GLN A 44 10.05 -5.35 -18.85
CA GLN A 44 11.07 -4.78 -19.73
C GLN A 44 10.72 -5.09 -21.17
N GLY A 45 11.01 -4.17 -22.08
CA GLY A 45 10.83 -4.35 -23.52
C GLY A 45 11.70 -3.37 -24.29
N ASN A 46 11.36 -3.09 -25.55
CA ASN A 46 12.18 -2.22 -26.40
C ASN A 46 11.93 -0.72 -26.16
N ASP A 47 10.72 -0.35 -25.75
CA ASP A 47 10.30 1.04 -25.57
C ASP A 47 9.44 1.17 -24.31
N VAL A 48 9.81 2.10 -23.42
CA VAL A 48 9.11 2.29 -22.14
C VAL A 48 7.64 2.67 -22.33
N SER A 49 7.34 3.49 -23.33
CA SER A 49 5.96 3.95 -23.57
C SER A 49 5.07 2.79 -24.00
N SER A 50 5.58 1.93 -24.88
CA SER A 50 4.93 0.72 -25.37
C SER A 50 4.72 -0.29 -24.24
N VAL A 51 5.73 -0.49 -23.40
CA VAL A 51 5.63 -1.39 -22.23
C VAL A 51 4.62 -0.86 -21.20
N ALA A 52 4.62 0.46 -20.93
CA ALA A 52 3.64 1.07 -20.04
C ALA A 52 2.20 0.87 -20.56
N ALA A 53 1.98 1.12 -21.84
CA ALA A 53 0.68 0.91 -22.48
C ALA A 53 0.26 -0.57 -22.45
N LEU A 54 1.21 -1.49 -22.62
CA LEU A 54 0.95 -2.94 -22.52
C LEU A 54 0.50 -3.33 -21.11
N VAL A 55 1.21 -2.88 -20.08
CA VAL A 55 0.86 -3.13 -18.68
C VAL A 55 -0.55 -2.62 -18.37
N GLU A 56 -0.87 -1.39 -18.76
CA GLU A 56 -2.19 -0.80 -18.53
C GLU A 56 -3.29 -1.53 -19.31
N LYS A 57 -3.01 -1.95 -20.56
CA LYS A 57 -3.92 -2.72 -21.40
C LYS A 57 -4.34 -4.05 -20.76
N TYR A 58 -3.42 -4.73 -20.07
CA TYR A 58 -3.71 -5.98 -19.36
C TYR A 58 -4.21 -5.76 -17.92
N GLY A 59 -4.59 -4.54 -17.55
CA GLY A 59 -5.15 -4.21 -16.24
C GLY A 59 -4.11 -4.10 -15.12
N GLY A 60 -2.83 -4.08 -15.47
CA GLY A 60 -1.74 -3.76 -14.56
C GLY A 60 -1.67 -2.26 -14.26
N LYS A 61 -0.97 -1.90 -13.17
CA LYS A 61 -0.76 -0.51 -12.79
C LYS A 61 0.72 -0.16 -12.83
N VAL A 62 1.12 0.78 -13.69
CA VAL A 62 2.47 1.31 -13.70
C VAL A 62 2.74 2.14 -12.45
N THR A 63 3.83 1.86 -11.76
CA THR A 63 4.29 2.57 -10.55
C THR A 63 5.54 3.39 -10.80
N SER A 64 6.38 2.96 -11.75
CA SER A 64 7.62 3.65 -12.12
C SER A 64 7.93 3.45 -13.61
N ARG A 65 8.51 4.46 -14.25
CA ARG A 65 9.13 4.33 -15.57
C ARG A 65 10.65 4.26 -15.41
N LEU A 66 11.28 3.35 -16.14
CA LEU A 66 12.71 3.03 -16.01
C LEU A 66 13.37 3.15 -17.39
N ASP A 67 13.57 4.38 -17.84
CA ASP A 67 14.03 4.72 -19.20
C ASP A 67 15.38 4.10 -19.57
N ILE A 68 16.30 4.00 -18.61
CA ILE A 68 17.66 3.45 -18.83
C ILE A 68 17.63 1.98 -19.24
N ILE A 69 16.70 1.20 -18.67
CA ILE A 69 16.59 -0.23 -18.93
C ILE A 69 15.42 -0.57 -19.85
N HIS A 70 14.77 0.43 -20.44
CA HIS A 70 13.57 0.25 -21.27
C HIS A 70 12.47 -0.55 -20.56
N GLY A 71 12.23 -0.27 -19.28
CA GLY A 71 11.26 -1.00 -18.46
C GLY A 71 10.32 -0.13 -17.66
N VAL A 72 9.35 -0.78 -17.02
CA VAL A 72 8.41 -0.17 -16.08
C VAL A 72 8.31 -1.02 -14.82
N GLY A 73 8.28 -0.36 -13.67
CA GLY A 73 7.77 -0.97 -12.44
C GLY A 73 6.26 -1.02 -12.52
N ALA A 74 5.65 -2.18 -12.26
CA ALA A 74 4.22 -2.37 -12.34
C ALA A 74 3.69 -3.29 -11.26
N ILE A 75 2.48 -3.01 -10.78
CA ILE A 75 1.70 -3.94 -9.96
C ILE A 75 0.83 -4.76 -10.92
N LEU A 76 1.02 -6.08 -10.92
CA LEU A 76 0.31 -7.00 -11.81
C LEU A 76 -0.43 -8.07 -11.00
N SER A 77 -1.63 -8.44 -11.45
CA SER A 77 -2.30 -9.67 -11.03
C SER A 77 -1.66 -10.90 -11.71
N PRO A 78 -1.91 -12.13 -11.21
CA PRO A 78 -1.37 -13.35 -11.83
C PRO A 78 -1.89 -13.56 -13.27
N GLU A 79 -3.13 -13.13 -13.52
CA GLU A 79 -3.77 -13.16 -14.83
C GLU A 79 -3.08 -12.20 -15.80
N ALA A 80 -2.85 -10.95 -15.38
CA ALA A 80 -2.15 -9.95 -16.18
C ALA A 80 -0.71 -10.39 -16.48
N LEU A 81 -0.01 -10.96 -15.49
CA LEU A 81 1.35 -11.48 -15.68
C LEU A 81 1.40 -12.58 -16.73
N THR A 82 0.46 -13.52 -16.71
CA THR A 82 0.37 -14.61 -17.70
C THR A 82 0.10 -14.07 -19.11
N ALA A 83 -0.81 -13.10 -19.22
CA ALA A 83 -1.13 -12.46 -20.50
C ALA A 83 0.07 -11.68 -21.07
N ILE A 84 0.74 -10.89 -20.24
CA ILE A 84 1.92 -10.09 -20.63
C ILE A 84 3.08 -11.00 -21.06
N LYS A 85 3.34 -12.09 -20.34
CA LYS A 85 4.39 -13.06 -20.71
C LYS A 85 4.17 -13.76 -22.05
N SER A 86 2.93 -13.75 -22.54
CA SER A 86 2.57 -14.34 -23.83
C SER A 86 2.64 -13.33 -24.98
N ASP A 87 2.90 -12.05 -24.68
CA ASP A 87 2.99 -10.99 -25.68
C ASP A 87 4.41 -10.95 -26.28
N PRO A 88 4.56 -10.93 -27.61
CA PRO A 88 5.86 -10.95 -28.28
C PRO A 88 6.70 -9.68 -28.06
N GLY A 89 6.14 -8.63 -27.46
CA GLY A 89 6.84 -7.39 -27.15
C GLY A 89 7.61 -7.38 -25.82
N ILE A 90 7.58 -8.48 -25.05
CA ILE A 90 8.19 -8.64 -23.72
C ILE A 90 9.16 -9.83 -23.67
#